data_AF-A0A535WVZ5-F1
#
_entry.id   AF-A0A535WVZ5-F1
#
_cell.length_a   1.000
_cell.length_b   1.000
_cell.length_c   1.000
_cell.angle_alpha   90.00
_cell.angle_beta   90.00
_cell.angle_gamma   90.00
#
_symmetry.space_group_name_H-M   'P 1'
#
loop_
_entity.id
_entity.type
_entity.pdbx_description
1 polymer ?
#
loop_
_entity_poly.entity_id
_entity_poly.type
_entity_poly.pdbx_seq_one_letter_code
_entity_poly.pdbx_strand_id
1 'polypeptide(L)'
;MAAAVGGNWSSIGPASTTGGQIAGGGNVSGRIDTVAPDASDPTGRTIYVGSVFGGVWKSTDKGASWVPLTDSQPSLAVTALVVDHQRIFAATGDRLDTSLNSGTRGTSGSDAYFGAGILFSGNGGATWTTIGAAEFTGKVIMDIDLSKDGSTLYVAGAGLWTGRQGANGSWIFTRLSTDNWSSVRVNPGNS
;
A
#
# COMPACT_ATOMS: atom_id res chain seq x y z
N MET A 1 28.14 -2.43 -18.81
CA MET A 1 27.80 -1.96 -17.45
C MET A 1 27.25 -0.56 -17.61
N ALA A 2 26.00 -0.30 -17.22
CA ALA A 2 25.45 1.05 -17.26
C ALA A 2 26.13 1.87 -16.16
N ALA A 3 26.72 3.02 -16.52
CA ALA A 3 27.27 3.94 -15.54
C ALA A 3 26.12 4.43 -14.65
N ALA A 4 26.33 4.43 -13.34
CA ALA A 4 25.42 5.10 -12.42
C ALA A 4 25.38 6.59 -12.82
N VAL A 5 24.24 7.06 -13.29
CA VAL A 5 24.03 8.49 -13.55
C VAL A 5 23.95 9.15 -12.18
N GLY A 6 25.10 9.62 -11.68
CA GLY A 6 25.18 10.42 -10.46
C GLY A 6 24.55 11.78 -10.71
N GLY A 7 23.46 12.08 -9.99
CA GLY A 7 22.85 13.41 -9.93
C GLY A 7 22.98 13.99 -8.52
N ASN A 8 22.84 15.32 -8.41
CA ASN A 8 22.66 15.97 -7.12
C ASN A 8 21.28 15.57 -6.57
N TRP A 9 21.27 14.80 -5.49
CA TRP A 9 20.05 14.47 -4.78
C TRP A 9 19.61 15.66 -3.94
N SER A 10 18.40 16.15 -4.17
CA SER A 10 17.73 17.13 -3.31
C SER A 10 16.50 16.49 -2.68
N SER A 11 16.30 16.71 -1.38
CA SER A 11 15.04 16.33 -0.74
C SER A 11 13.89 17.11 -1.36
N ILE A 12 12.83 16.40 -1.72
CA ILE A 12 11.58 16.97 -2.25
C ILE A 12 10.43 16.90 -1.22
N GLY A 13 10.73 16.41 -0.01
CA GLY A 13 9.75 16.24 1.07
C GLY A 13 9.15 14.82 1.17
N PRO A 14 8.12 14.65 2.03
CA PRO A 14 7.53 15.68 2.89
C PRO A 14 8.52 16.22 3.93
N ALA A 15 8.42 17.52 4.25
CA ALA A 15 9.21 18.13 5.32
C ALA A 15 8.75 17.62 6.69
N SER A 16 9.65 17.58 7.68
CA SER A 16 9.28 17.19 9.04
C SER A 16 8.27 18.15 9.66
N THR A 17 7.32 17.62 10.41
CA THR A 17 6.43 18.42 11.26
C THR A 17 7.18 18.83 12.52
N THR A 18 7.23 20.13 12.82
CA THR A 18 7.79 20.67 14.06
C THR A 18 6.78 20.56 15.20
N GLY A 19 7.23 20.33 16.44
CA GLY A 19 6.32 20.11 17.58
C GLY A 19 5.73 18.70 17.61
N GLY A 20 6.44 17.73 17.05
CA GLY A 20 5.97 16.35 16.91
C GLY A 20 5.86 15.58 18.23
N GLN A 21 5.31 14.37 18.14
CA GLN A 21 5.00 13.47 19.26
C GLN A 21 6.24 12.81 19.88
N ILE A 22 7.28 13.59 20.15
CA ILE A 22 8.49 13.18 20.87
C ILE A 22 8.71 14.11 22.06
N ALA A 23 9.36 13.59 23.12
CA ALA A 23 9.66 14.38 24.31
C ALA A 23 10.44 15.65 23.92
N GLY A 24 9.92 16.82 24.33
CA GLY A 24 10.51 18.12 23.97
C GLY A 24 10.03 18.72 22.64
N GLY A 25 9.08 18.10 21.93
CA GLY A 25 8.41 18.71 20.78
C GLY A 25 9.32 18.96 19.56
N GLY A 26 10.21 18.02 19.26
CA GLY A 26 11.12 18.12 18.12
C GLY A 26 10.46 17.83 16.77
N ASN A 27 11.27 17.76 15.73
CA ASN A 27 10.82 17.45 14.37
C ASN A 27 10.53 15.95 14.22
N VAL A 28 9.36 15.60 13.70
CA VAL A 28 8.97 14.22 13.36
C VAL A 28 8.57 14.12 11.89
N SER A 29 8.75 12.94 11.30
CA SER A 29 8.19 12.60 10.00
C SER A 29 7.26 11.41 10.14
N GLY A 30 6.17 11.40 9.37
CA GLY A 30 5.30 10.22 9.28
C GLY A 30 6.05 9.03 8.68
N ARG A 31 5.62 7.81 9.03
CA ARG A 31 6.18 6.59 8.46
C ARG A 31 5.61 6.35 7.07
N ILE A 32 6.47 6.33 6.05
CA ILE A 32 6.13 5.94 4.69
C ILE A 32 6.64 4.52 4.47
N ASP A 33 5.74 3.60 4.12
CA ASP A 33 6.06 2.18 3.92
C ASP A 33 6.21 1.83 2.44
N THR A 34 5.56 2.60 1.56
CA THR A 34 5.51 2.28 0.14
C THR A 34 5.41 3.53 -0.72
N VAL A 35 6.00 3.45 -1.90
CA VAL A 35 5.95 4.45 -2.97
C VAL A 35 5.66 3.72 -4.28
N ALA A 36 4.69 4.22 -5.03
CA ALA A 36 4.25 3.65 -6.30
C ALA A 36 4.14 4.76 -7.35
N PRO A 37 5.14 4.91 -8.24
CA PRO A 37 5.01 5.72 -9.44
C PRO A 37 3.91 5.16 -10.34
N ASP A 38 3.14 6.03 -10.99
CA ASP A 38 2.15 5.61 -11.98
C ASP A 38 2.85 5.34 -13.32
N ALA A 39 3.12 4.07 -13.62
CA ALA A 39 3.77 3.67 -14.86
C ALA A 39 2.92 3.97 -16.12
N SER A 40 1.62 4.21 -15.95
CA SER A 40 0.71 4.55 -17.05
C SER A 40 0.64 6.05 -17.34
N ASP A 41 1.14 6.89 -16.42
CA ASP A 41 1.18 8.35 -16.61
C ASP A 41 2.30 8.69 -17.62
N PRO A 42 1.96 9.14 -18.85
CA PRO A 42 2.96 9.43 -19.88
C PRO A 42 3.86 10.61 -19.51
N THR A 43 3.46 11.44 -18.56
CA THR A 43 4.28 12.57 -18.08
C THR A 43 5.31 12.14 -17.04
N GLY A 44 5.15 10.96 -16.43
CA GLY A 44 5.99 10.46 -15.35
C GLY A 44 6.01 11.38 -14.12
N ARG A 45 4.88 12.04 -13.82
CA ARG A 45 4.77 13.01 -12.72
C ARG A 45 3.95 12.51 -11.55
N THR A 46 3.11 11.51 -11.80
CA THR A 46 2.17 10.97 -10.82
C THR A 46 2.86 9.93 -9.94
N ILE A 47 2.79 10.14 -8.63
CA ILE A 47 3.38 9.27 -7.61
C ILE A 47 2.36 9.12 -6.49
N TYR A 48 2.21 7.89 -6.00
CA TYR A 48 1.44 7.57 -4.82
C TYR A 48 2.38 7.14 -3.70
N VAL A 49 2.03 7.47 -2.46
CA VAL A 49 2.72 6.95 -1.27
C VAL A 49 1.70 6.40 -0.28
N GLY A 50 2.09 5.33 0.39
CA GLY A 50 1.34 4.72 1.48
C GLY A 50 2.05 4.99 2.79
N SER A 51 1.32 5.56 3.73
CA SER A 51 1.78 5.83 5.08
C SER A 51 1.05 4.94 6.06
N VAL A 52 1.76 4.51 7.11
CA VAL A 52 1.10 3.84 8.23
C VAL A 52 0.53 4.90 9.17
N PHE A 53 -0.77 4.79 9.43
CA PHE A 53 -1.63 5.79 10.09
C PHE A 53 -1.90 7.06 9.27
N GLY A 54 -1.32 7.18 8.07
CA GLY A 54 -1.53 8.33 7.19
C GLY A 54 -2.34 8.02 5.93
N GLY A 55 -2.58 6.75 5.60
CA GLY A 55 -3.34 6.38 4.40
C GLY A 55 -2.55 6.53 3.09
N VAL A 56 -3.28 6.69 1.98
CA VAL A 56 -2.73 6.87 0.64
C VAL A 56 -2.74 8.36 0.26
N TRP A 57 -1.60 8.82 -0.26
CA TRP A 57 -1.43 10.18 -0.76
C TRP A 57 -1.01 10.16 -2.22
N LYS A 58 -1.41 11.17 -2.98
CA LYS A 58 -1.08 11.34 -4.40
C LYS A 58 -0.41 12.69 -4.65
N SER A 59 0.63 12.64 -5.46
CA SER A 59 1.26 13.79 -6.10
C SER A 59 1.04 13.70 -7.61
N THR A 60 0.87 14.84 -8.27
CA THR A 60 0.88 14.96 -9.76
C THR A 60 1.98 15.89 -10.27
N ASP A 61 2.89 16.30 -9.38
CA ASP A 61 3.94 17.27 -9.64
C ASP A 61 5.33 16.79 -9.20
N LYS A 62 5.56 15.46 -9.29
CA LYS A 62 6.81 14.79 -8.90
C LYS A 62 7.16 14.94 -7.41
N GLY A 63 6.16 15.07 -6.54
CA GLY A 63 6.29 15.05 -5.09
C GLY A 63 6.40 16.42 -4.45
N ALA A 64 6.17 17.51 -5.21
CA ALA A 64 6.20 18.86 -4.68
C ALA A 64 4.94 19.20 -3.85
N SER A 65 3.80 18.59 -4.17
CA SER A 65 2.57 18.67 -3.37
C SER A 65 1.84 17.33 -3.30
N TRP A 66 1.10 17.14 -2.21
CA TRP A 66 0.42 15.87 -1.92
C TRP A 66 -1.03 16.10 -1.50
N VAL A 67 -1.92 15.25 -1.99
CA VAL A 67 -3.35 15.23 -1.66
C VAL A 67 -3.67 13.88 -0.98
N PRO A 68 -4.33 13.88 0.20
CA PRO A 68 -4.76 12.64 0.84
C PRO A 68 -5.96 12.05 0.09
N LEU A 69 -5.99 10.72 -0.04
CA LEU A 69 -7.02 10.02 -0.81
C LEU A 69 -7.92 9.12 0.05
N THR A 70 -7.52 8.79 1.27
CA THR A 70 -8.16 7.74 2.06
C THR A 70 -8.60 8.15 3.46
N ASP A 71 -8.66 9.44 3.79
CA ASP A 71 -8.97 9.93 5.16
C ASP A 71 -10.31 9.41 5.73
N SER A 72 -11.24 8.99 4.87
CA SER A 72 -12.53 8.43 5.23
C SER A 72 -12.59 6.89 5.22
N GLN A 73 -11.46 6.22 4.97
CA GLN A 73 -11.40 4.76 4.81
C GLN A 73 -11.27 4.04 6.15
N PRO A 74 -11.74 2.78 6.25
CA PRO A 74 -11.80 2.05 7.52
C PRO A 74 -10.43 1.74 8.14
N SER A 75 -9.35 1.80 7.36
CA SER A 75 -7.98 1.69 7.87
C SER A 75 -7.05 2.62 7.09
N LEU A 76 -6.24 3.37 7.82
CA LEU A 76 -5.20 4.26 7.28
C LEU A 76 -3.81 3.64 7.39
N ALA A 77 -3.69 2.40 7.86
CA ALA A 77 -2.42 1.71 7.94
C ALA A 77 -2.11 1.06 6.59
N VAL A 78 -1.34 1.72 5.74
CA VAL A 78 -1.00 1.23 4.39
C VAL A 78 0.42 0.69 4.36
N THR A 79 0.57 -0.58 4.01
CA THR A 79 1.86 -1.30 3.97
C THR A 79 2.43 -1.45 2.56
N ALA A 80 1.56 -1.59 1.56
CA ALA A 80 1.96 -1.76 0.17
C ALA A 80 0.93 -1.15 -0.77
N LEU A 81 1.41 -0.65 -1.91
CA LEU A 81 0.62 -0.07 -2.99
C LEU A 81 1.01 -0.72 -4.31
N VAL A 82 0.01 -1.02 -5.13
CA VAL A 82 0.22 -1.26 -6.56
C VAL A 82 -0.72 -0.34 -7.35
N VAL A 83 -0.19 0.26 -8.40
CA VAL A 83 -0.91 1.20 -9.27
C VAL A 83 -0.79 0.71 -10.69
N ASP A 84 -1.93 0.60 -11.36
CA ASP A 84 -2.02 0.28 -12.78
C ASP A 84 -3.13 1.11 -13.41
N HIS A 85 -2.77 2.10 -14.22
CA HIS A 85 -3.72 3.10 -14.72
C HIS A 85 -4.44 3.80 -13.58
N GLN A 86 -5.76 3.90 -13.66
CA GLN A 86 -6.59 4.45 -12.59
C GLN A 86 -6.87 3.45 -11.46
N ARG A 87 -6.37 2.22 -11.57
CA ARG A 87 -6.56 1.21 -10.53
C ARG A 87 -5.49 1.33 -9.47
N ILE A 88 -5.93 1.46 -8.23
CA ILE A 88 -5.06 1.53 -7.06
C ILE A 88 -5.49 0.45 -6.09
N PHE A 89 -4.54 -0.38 -5.69
CA PHE A 89 -4.72 -1.36 -4.63
C PHE A 89 -3.83 -0.96 -3.46
N ALA A 90 -4.41 -0.84 -2.28
CA ALA A 90 -3.69 -0.53 -1.05
C ALA A 90 -3.89 -1.65 -0.04
N ALA A 91 -2.80 -2.35 0.26
CA ALA A 91 -2.72 -3.32 1.33
C ALA A 91 -2.83 -2.59 2.67
N THR A 92 -3.70 -3.09 3.56
CA THR A 92 -3.88 -2.50 4.89
C THR A 92 -3.38 -3.36 6.04
N GLY A 93 -3.03 -2.70 7.15
CA GLY A 93 -2.51 -3.29 8.39
C GLY A 93 -1.20 -2.62 8.83
N ASP A 94 -0.73 -2.91 10.04
CA ASP A 94 0.60 -2.48 10.51
C ASP A 94 1.55 -3.69 10.66
N ARG A 95 2.60 -3.73 9.85
CA ARG A 95 3.65 -4.77 9.85
C ARG A 95 4.48 -4.87 11.15
N LEU A 96 4.47 -3.84 12.01
CA LEU A 96 5.18 -3.88 13.29
C LEU A 96 4.41 -4.66 14.36
N ASP A 97 3.11 -4.87 14.18
CA ASP A 97 2.35 -5.77 15.04
C ASP A 97 2.43 -7.21 14.50
N THR A 98 3.46 -7.93 14.95
CA THR A 98 3.70 -9.32 14.56
C THR A 98 2.59 -10.29 14.99
N SER A 99 1.68 -9.87 15.89
CA SER A 99 0.54 -10.70 16.32
C SER A 99 -0.54 -10.82 15.23
N LEU A 100 -0.64 -9.84 14.33
CA LEU A 100 -1.66 -9.77 13.28
C LEU A 100 -1.44 -10.75 12.12
N ASN A 101 -0.24 -11.32 11.98
CA ASN A 101 0.00 -12.42 11.02
C ASN A 101 -0.67 -13.75 11.44
N SER A 102 -1.08 -13.88 12.71
CA SER A 102 -1.78 -15.08 13.20
C SER A 102 -3.31 -15.00 13.06
N GLY A 103 -3.87 -13.85 12.65
CA GLY A 103 -5.31 -13.61 12.69
C GLY A 103 -5.89 -13.48 14.11
N THR A 104 -5.03 -13.42 15.13
CA THR A 104 -5.42 -13.14 16.50
C THR A 104 -5.35 -11.62 16.71
N ARG A 105 -6.43 -11.04 17.23
CA ARG A 105 -6.49 -9.62 17.61
C ARG A 105 -5.31 -9.32 18.54
N GLY A 106 -4.42 -8.42 18.16
CA GLY A 106 -3.34 -7.94 19.02
C GLY A 106 -3.93 -7.46 20.35
N THR A 107 -3.61 -8.18 21.43
CA THR A 107 -4.00 -7.83 22.81
C THR A 107 -2.98 -6.89 23.47
N SER A 108 -1.95 -6.50 22.74
CA SER A 108 -0.97 -5.52 23.16
C SER A 108 -1.53 -4.13 22.90
N GLY A 109 -1.68 -3.29 23.92
CA GLY A 109 -2.10 -1.88 23.79
C GLY A 109 -1.08 -0.98 23.07
N SER A 110 -0.56 -1.41 21.92
CA SER A 110 0.25 -0.63 20.99
C SER A 110 -0.63 0.04 19.95
N ASP A 111 -0.20 1.21 19.47
CA ASP A 111 -0.78 1.96 18.35
C ASP A 111 -0.74 1.13 17.06
N ALA A 112 -1.55 0.08 16.92
CA ALA A 112 -1.63 -0.78 15.75
C ALA A 112 -3.05 -0.71 15.17
N TYR A 113 -3.18 -0.24 13.93
CA TYR A 113 -4.47 -0.23 13.23
C TYR A 113 -4.65 -1.55 12.49
N PHE A 114 -5.82 -2.15 12.66
CA PHE A 114 -6.18 -3.38 12.00
C PHE A 114 -6.23 -3.18 10.47
N GLY A 115 -5.82 -4.22 9.74
CA GLY A 115 -6.12 -4.28 8.32
C GLY A 115 -7.64 -4.43 8.13
N ALA A 116 -8.20 -3.64 7.22
CA ALA A 116 -9.58 -3.76 6.77
C ALA A 116 -9.69 -4.67 5.53
N GLY A 117 -8.56 -5.17 5.02
CA GLY A 117 -8.43 -5.86 3.74
C GLY A 117 -7.64 -5.03 2.74
N ILE A 118 -8.04 -5.05 1.47
CA ILE A 118 -7.39 -4.24 0.42
C ILE A 118 -8.33 -3.10 0.07
N LEU A 119 -7.87 -1.86 0.20
CA LEU A 119 -8.61 -0.72 -0.36
C LEU A 119 -8.37 -0.69 -1.86
N PHE A 120 -9.44 -0.68 -2.63
CA PHE A 120 -9.41 -0.66 -4.08
C PHE A 120 -10.10 0.61 -4.59
N SER A 121 -9.42 1.31 -5.49
CA SER A 121 -10.00 2.38 -6.30
C SER A 121 -9.86 2.02 -7.78
N GLY A 122 -10.92 2.18 -8.56
CA GLY A 122 -10.89 2.03 -10.02
C GLY A 122 -10.80 3.35 -10.79
N ASN A 123 -10.75 4.49 -10.08
CA ASN A 123 -10.88 5.83 -10.66
C ASN A 123 -9.84 6.82 -10.11
N GLY A 124 -8.60 6.33 -9.91
CA GLY A 124 -7.45 7.16 -9.57
C GLY A 124 -7.49 7.74 -8.16
N GLY A 125 -8.26 7.10 -7.26
CA GLY A 125 -8.38 7.48 -5.86
C GLY A 125 -9.58 8.37 -5.52
N ALA A 126 -10.49 8.61 -6.47
CA ALA A 126 -11.68 9.45 -6.20
C ALA A 126 -12.71 8.72 -5.33
N THR A 127 -12.89 7.43 -5.53
CA THR A 127 -13.72 6.57 -4.66
C THR A 127 -12.99 5.28 -4.33
N TRP A 128 -13.29 4.72 -3.16
CA TRP A 128 -12.67 3.52 -2.63
C TRP A 128 -13.70 2.51 -2.16
N THR A 129 -13.35 1.24 -2.31
CA THR A 129 -14.10 0.10 -1.78
C THR A 129 -13.12 -0.89 -1.16
N THR A 130 -13.55 -1.59 -0.11
CA THR A 130 -12.75 -2.66 0.49
C THR A 130 -13.02 -3.98 -0.22
N ILE A 131 -11.96 -4.68 -0.65
CA ILE A 131 -12.02 -6.02 -1.25
C ILE A 131 -11.24 -7.02 -0.38
N GLY A 132 -11.63 -8.30 -0.45
CA GLY A 132 -10.98 -9.37 0.31
C GLY A 132 -11.19 -9.30 1.83
N ALA A 133 -12.26 -8.64 2.27
CA ALA A 133 -12.54 -8.43 3.69
C ALA A 133 -12.71 -9.77 4.45
N ALA A 134 -13.29 -10.79 3.83
CA ALA A 134 -13.48 -12.10 4.46
C ALA A 134 -12.15 -12.81 4.74
N GLU A 135 -11.15 -12.58 3.91
CA GLU A 135 -9.84 -13.21 3.99
C GLU A 135 -8.87 -12.42 4.86
N PHE A 136 -8.95 -11.08 4.81
CA PHE A 136 -7.88 -10.20 5.27
C PHE A 136 -8.26 -9.24 6.41
N THR A 137 -9.53 -9.12 6.79
CA THR A 137 -9.91 -8.26 7.93
C THR A 137 -9.23 -8.74 9.21
N GLY A 138 -8.65 -7.81 9.96
CA GLY A 138 -7.91 -8.09 11.20
C GLY A 138 -6.53 -8.72 10.96
N LYS A 139 -6.10 -8.87 9.71
CA LYS A 139 -4.76 -9.35 9.34
C LYS A 139 -3.93 -8.22 8.77
N VAL A 140 -2.62 -8.43 8.73
CA VAL A 140 -1.71 -7.56 7.97
C VAL A 140 -1.49 -8.17 6.60
N ILE A 141 -1.63 -7.34 5.58
CA ILE A 141 -1.15 -7.65 4.24
C ILE A 141 0.26 -7.07 4.14
N MET A 142 1.25 -7.93 3.95
CA MET A 142 2.66 -7.54 3.95
C MET A 142 3.06 -6.88 2.65
N ASP A 143 2.52 -7.38 1.54
CA ASP A 143 2.90 -6.93 0.20
C ASP A 143 1.84 -7.33 -0.82
N ILE A 144 1.77 -6.58 -1.92
CA ILE A 144 0.89 -6.87 -3.05
C ILE A 144 1.63 -6.57 -4.36
N ASP A 145 1.30 -7.33 -5.40
CA ASP A 145 1.77 -7.05 -6.74
C ASP A 145 0.75 -7.51 -7.78
N LEU A 146 0.83 -6.95 -8.98
CA LEU A 146 -0.14 -7.22 -10.05
C LEU A 146 0.54 -8.00 -11.18
N SER A 147 -0.22 -8.92 -11.79
CA SER A 147 0.22 -9.54 -13.04
C SER A 147 0.39 -8.47 -14.12
N LYS A 148 1.25 -8.76 -15.11
CA LYS A 148 1.58 -7.84 -16.20
C LYS A 148 0.36 -7.36 -16.99
N ASP A 149 -0.61 -8.23 -17.20
CA ASP A 149 -1.88 -7.93 -17.88
C ASP A 149 -2.90 -7.25 -16.96
N GLY A 150 -2.55 -7.05 -15.69
CA GLY A 150 -3.41 -6.44 -14.69
C GLY A 150 -4.57 -7.31 -14.21
N SER A 151 -4.64 -8.59 -14.58
CA SER A 151 -5.80 -9.45 -14.33
C SER A 151 -5.78 -10.19 -12.99
N THR A 152 -4.59 -10.39 -12.42
CA THR A 152 -4.38 -11.14 -11.18
C THR A 152 -3.62 -10.30 -10.18
N LEU A 153 -4.22 -10.08 -9.01
CA LEU A 153 -3.57 -9.47 -7.86
C LEU A 153 -2.94 -10.58 -7.01
N TYR A 154 -1.65 -10.48 -6.71
CA TYR A 154 -0.98 -11.33 -5.75
C TYR A 154 -0.91 -10.63 -4.40
N VAL A 155 -1.16 -11.38 -3.33
CA VAL A 155 -1.23 -10.84 -1.96
C VAL A 155 -0.41 -11.72 -1.03
N ALA A 156 0.60 -11.13 -0.40
CA ALA A 156 1.46 -11.77 0.59
C ALA A 156 1.07 -11.32 2.00
N GLY A 157 0.99 -12.27 2.92
CA GLY A 157 0.77 -12.03 4.34
C GLY A 157 0.63 -13.36 5.07
N ALA A 158 -0.48 -13.53 5.81
CA ALA A 158 -0.88 -14.83 6.34
C ALA A 158 -1.35 -15.77 5.21
N GLY A 159 -0.40 -16.33 4.48
CA GLY A 159 -0.60 -17.02 3.21
C GLY A 159 -0.14 -16.22 2.00
N LEU A 160 0.00 -16.93 0.89
CA LEU A 160 0.08 -16.32 -0.44
C LEU A 160 -1.28 -16.51 -1.12
N TRP A 161 -1.83 -15.44 -1.70
CA TRP A 161 -3.14 -15.45 -2.32
C TRP A 161 -3.10 -14.85 -3.72
N THR A 162 -4.07 -15.23 -4.54
CA THR A 162 -4.39 -14.56 -5.80
C THR A 162 -5.80 -14.00 -5.74
N GLY A 163 -6.00 -12.79 -6.24
CA GLY A 163 -7.28 -12.12 -6.37
C GLY A 163 -7.60 -11.87 -7.84
N ARG A 164 -8.83 -12.17 -8.25
CA ARG A 164 -9.33 -11.83 -9.59
C ARG A 164 -10.70 -11.19 -9.50
N GLN A 165 -10.92 -10.19 -10.36
CA GLN A 165 -12.23 -9.57 -10.49
C GLN A 165 -13.11 -10.40 -11.43
N GLY A 166 -14.29 -10.79 -10.96
CA GLY A 166 -15.32 -11.43 -11.77
C GLY A 166 -16.05 -10.44 -12.68
N ALA A 167 -16.81 -10.95 -13.64
CA ALA A 167 -17.57 -10.13 -14.59
C ALA A 167 -18.61 -9.21 -13.92
N ASN A 168 -19.05 -9.53 -12.70
CA ASN A 168 -19.96 -8.71 -11.89
C ASN A 168 -19.24 -7.63 -11.06
N GLY A 169 -17.92 -7.49 -11.19
CA GLY A 169 -17.10 -6.55 -10.43
C GLY A 169 -16.64 -7.04 -9.05
N SER A 170 -17.13 -8.19 -8.57
CA SER A 170 -16.72 -8.77 -7.28
C SER A 170 -15.32 -9.40 -7.38
N TRP A 171 -14.56 -9.31 -6.30
CA TRP A 171 -13.24 -9.94 -6.20
C TRP A 171 -13.33 -11.31 -5.53
N ILE A 172 -12.63 -12.29 -6.09
CA ILE A 172 -12.51 -13.64 -5.55
C ILE A 172 -11.04 -13.87 -5.21
N PHE A 173 -10.76 -14.29 -3.98
CA PHE A 173 -9.43 -14.60 -3.50
C PHE A 173 -9.23 -16.11 -3.30
N THR A 174 -8.15 -16.64 -3.86
CA THR A 174 -7.76 -18.04 -3.75
C THR A 174 -6.41 -18.14 -3.05
N ARG A 175 -6.34 -18.89 -1.95
CA ARG A 175 -5.11 -19.15 -1.22
C ARG A 175 -4.24 -20.17 -1.97
N LEU A 176 -2.99 -19.80 -2.25
CA LEU A 176 -1.98 -20.65 -2.87
C LEU A 176 -1.07 -21.34 -1.85
N SER A 177 -0.82 -20.69 -0.71
CA SER A 177 0.03 -21.23 0.36
C SER A 177 -0.51 -20.83 1.73
N THR A 178 -0.32 -21.71 2.72
CA THR A 178 -0.66 -21.48 4.12
C THR A 178 0.44 -20.81 4.93
N ASP A 179 1.67 -20.82 4.43
CA ASP A 179 2.83 -20.25 5.11
C ASP A 179 2.73 -18.72 5.18
N ASN A 180 3.55 -18.10 6.02
CA ASN A 180 3.64 -16.64 6.07
C ASN A 180 4.56 -16.13 4.96
N TRP A 181 4.07 -15.18 4.17
CA TRP A 181 4.80 -14.53 3.08
C TRP A 181 4.98 -13.05 3.39
N SER A 182 6.22 -12.57 3.35
CA SER A 182 6.56 -11.18 3.63
C SER A 182 6.62 -10.30 2.38
N SER A 183 6.74 -10.90 1.19
CA SER A 183 6.81 -10.16 -0.07
C SER A 183 6.33 -11.02 -1.24
N VAL A 184 5.86 -10.35 -2.29
CA VAL A 184 5.58 -10.94 -3.60
C VAL A 184 5.98 -9.98 -4.71
N ARG A 185 6.66 -10.49 -5.75
CA ARG A 185 7.01 -9.73 -6.95
C ARG A 185 6.74 -10.58 -8.17
N VAL A 186 5.99 -10.05 -9.13
CA VAL A 186 5.73 -10.67 -10.41
C VAL A 186 6.86 -10.31 -11.36
N ASN A 187 7.41 -11.32 -12.05
CA ASN A 187 8.41 -11.08 -13.07
C ASN A 187 7.76 -10.41 -14.30
N PRO A 188 8.15 -9.18 -14.68
CA PRO A 188 7.56 -8.48 -15.83
C PRO A 188 7.91 -9.13 -17.19
N GLY A 189 8.89 -10.04 -17.22
CA GLY A 189 9.34 -10.77 -18.39
C GLY A 189 8.59 -12.08 -18.67
N ASN A 190 7.82 -12.61 -17.71
CA ASN A 190 7.02 -13.80 -17.96
C ASN A 190 5.68 -13.43 -18.58
N SER A 191 5.38 -14.05 -19.72
CA SER A 191 4.08 -14.04 -20.40
C SER A 191 3.08 -14.97 -19.73
#